data_AF-A0A2K0TWF7-F1
#
_entry.id   AF-A0A2K0TWF7-F1
#
_cell.length_a   1.000
_cell.length_b   1.000
_cell.length_c   1.000
_cell.angle_alpha   90.00
_cell.angle_beta   90.00
_cell.angle_gamma   90.00
#
_symmetry.space_group_name_H-M   'P 1'
#
loop_
_entity.id
_entity.type
_entity.pdbx_description
1 polymer ?
#
loop_
_entity_poly.entity_id
_entity_poly.type
_entity_poly.pdbx_seq_one_letter_code
_entity_poly.pdbx_strand_id
1 'polypeptide(L)'
;MAVESVPPAGESVIADGGHEQGEEYNDAVAADNGETEETDGEEHEHGEQDEDGQGEEDEAEADHDDEDDATASDSNSNYSSASEDALPPIHEYGHVYHGSGRMVTPNDPCENQRQAYQHELFTLCLGGALTFTKLPLELLTPDSPRFHILDVGCGGGHWGMEMAQSNPLVDVLGIELSSANLPKEVPPNLTFEIADAAEDWPPRLYDFVHLRNLVGGGIRDWRRLIVQAFDHLKPGGQLEFTEVTPLFFGVDPDPLAESSDDAETETDAGAETDQQHTERPRAALGAATIEYGAVFAEIATAQGIDFDPTPKVRPWLRELGAESVRERSDWMPVRNWARDPVVRKKGEILYKMLETGCNHWTLRMFGLAGWEEAKTRELLERVMQETFISARKPGGKSIKARSVEKTQ
;
A
#
# COMPACT_ATOMS: atom_id res chain seq x y z
N MET A 1 24.92 -32.27 20.43
CA MET A 1 24.85 -32.57 21.87
C MET A 1 25.47 -31.43 22.65
N ALA A 2 24.63 -30.54 23.16
CA ALA A 2 24.81 -29.69 24.34
C ALA A 2 23.56 -28.79 24.34
N VAL A 3 22.68 -29.04 25.30
CA VAL A 3 21.38 -28.36 25.46
C VAL A 3 21.58 -27.38 26.61
N GLU A 4 21.49 -26.08 26.36
CA GLU A 4 21.39 -25.07 27.42
C GLU A 4 19.96 -24.52 27.46
N SER A 5 19.32 -24.74 28.61
CA SER A 5 17.95 -24.39 28.94
C SER A 5 17.87 -22.95 29.45
N VAL A 6 16.98 -22.14 28.84
CA VAL A 6 16.59 -20.81 29.31
C VAL A 6 15.44 -20.93 30.34
N PRO A 7 15.46 -20.23 31.48
CA PRO A 7 14.37 -20.26 32.46
C PRO A 7 13.20 -19.31 32.09
N PRO A 8 11.97 -19.58 32.56
CA PRO A 8 10.79 -18.80 32.21
C PRO A 8 10.71 -17.45 32.94
N ALA A 9 10.14 -16.45 32.27
CA ALA A 9 9.91 -15.10 32.77
C ALA A 9 8.95 -15.09 33.96
N GLY A 10 9.34 -14.39 35.03
CA GLY A 10 8.56 -14.20 36.23
C GLY A 10 7.42 -13.19 36.07
N GLU A 11 6.32 -13.50 36.75
CA GLU A 11 5.12 -12.67 36.93
C GLU A 11 5.45 -11.32 37.58
N SER A 12 4.93 -10.22 37.00
CA SER A 12 4.99 -8.90 37.64
C SER A 12 3.76 -8.68 38.52
N VAL A 13 4.05 -8.31 39.76
CA VAL A 13 3.12 -8.07 40.86
C VAL A 13 2.44 -6.70 40.69
N ILE A 14 1.12 -6.71 40.84
CA ILE A 14 0.25 -5.54 40.96
C ILE A 14 0.53 -4.86 42.31
N ALA A 15 0.87 -3.57 42.30
CA ALA A 15 0.84 -2.72 43.48
C ALA A 15 0.05 -1.45 43.19
N ASP A 16 -0.98 -1.26 44.01
CA ASP A 16 -2.01 -0.23 44.00
C ASP A 16 -1.58 0.98 44.87
N GLY A 17 -2.18 2.14 44.60
CA GLY A 17 -2.09 3.38 45.37
C GLY A 17 -1.29 4.49 44.67
N GLY A 18 -1.80 5.69 44.38
CA GLY A 18 -3.08 6.33 44.67
C GLY A 18 -2.85 7.84 44.85
N HIS A 19 -3.60 8.66 44.09
CA HIS A 19 -3.87 10.11 44.26
C HIS A 19 -2.66 11.08 44.28
N GLU A 20 -2.67 12.26 43.65
CA GLU A 20 -3.74 13.25 43.50
C GLU A 20 -3.29 14.42 42.57
N GLN A 21 -4.28 15.20 42.09
CA GLN A 21 -4.21 16.55 41.47
C GLN A 21 -3.65 16.64 40.03
N GLY A 22 -4.31 17.22 39.03
CA GLY A 22 -5.54 18.00 38.96
C GLY A 22 -5.28 19.30 38.18
N GLU A 23 -5.44 19.32 36.86
CA GLU A 23 -5.59 20.56 36.08
C GLU A 23 -6.55 20.33 34.90
N GLU A 24 -7.65 21.10 34.91
CA GLU A 24 -8.58 21.32 33.80
C GLU A 24 -7.91 22.15 32.71
N TYR A 25 -8.13 21.84 31.43
CA TYR A 25 -8.15 22.88 30.39
C TYR A 25 -9.22 22.59 29.33
N ASN A 26 -9.96 23.65 29.03
CA ASN A 26 -11.23 23.70 28.33
C ASN A 26 -11.12 23.55 26.80
N ASP A 27 -12.22 23.02 26.26
CA ASP A 27 -12.73 23.16 24.90
C ASP A 27 -12.66 24.60 24.36
N ALA A 28 -12.24 24.76 23.10
CA ALA A 28 -12.59 25.91 22.29
C ALA A 28 -12.68 25.52 20.82
N VAL A 29 -13.92 25.35 20.37
CA VAL A 29 -14.35 25.30 18.97
C VAL A 29 -14.35 26.73 18.44
N ALA A 30 -13.64 26.99 17.33
CA ALA A 30 -13.76 28.23 16.56
C ALA A 30 -14.36 27.91 15.19
N ALA A 31 -15.63 28.29 15.02
CA ALA A 31 -16.25 28.52 13.74
C ALA A 31 -15.89 29.93 13.28
N ASP A 32 -15.47 30.09 12.03
CA ASP A 32 -15.38 31.40 11.38
C ASP A 32 -16.14 31.33 10.06
N ASN A 33 -17.21 32.12 9.98
CA ASN A 33 -17.98 32.44 8.80
C ASN A 33 -17.81 33.95 8.61
N GLY A 34 -17.25 34.37 7.48
CA GLY A 34 -17.15 35.77 7.10
C GLY A 34 -17.18 35.91 5.59
N GLU A 35 -18.38 36.12 5.04
CA GLU A 35 -18.66 36.56 3.67
C GLU A 35 -18.11 37.98 3.43
N THR A 36 -17.70 38.28 2.18
CA THR A 36 -17.78 39.56 1.42
C THR A 36 -16.76 39.48 0.28
N GLU A 37 -16.94 39.98 -0.92
CA GLU A 37 -18.02 40.57 -1.69
C GLU A 37 -17.54 40.46 -3.16
N GLU A 38 -18.46 40.24 -4.08
CA GLU A 38 -18.21 40.27 -5.52
C GLU A 38 -17.85 41.69 -5.99
N THR A 39 -16.88 41.83 -6.88
CA THR A 39 -16.84 42.95 -7.82
C THR A 39 -16.44 42.46 -9.22
N ASP A 40 -17.26 42.89 -10.17
CA ASP A 40 -17.27 42.57 -11.59
C ASP A 40 -15.98 42.98 -12.32
N GLY A 41 -15.48 42.09 -13.18
CA GLY A 41 -14.47 42.39 -14.19
C GLY A 41 -15.14 42.83 -15.49
N GLU A 42 -14.95 44.09 -15.87
CA GLU A 42 -15.33 44.63 -17.17
C GLU A 42 -14.44 44.10 -18.30
N GLU A 43 -15.10 43.74 -19.39
CA GLU A 43 -14.56 43.39 -20.70
C GLU A 43 -13.86 44.60 -21.34
N HIS A 44 -12.72 44.38 -22.00
CA HIS A 44 -12.36 45.18 -23.18
C HIS A 44 -11.59 44.34 -24.19
N GLU A 45 -12.26 44.06 -25.31
CA GLU A 45 -11.71 43.67 -26.59
C GLU A 45 -10.71 44.72 -27.11
N HIS A 46 -9.63 44.28 -27.75
CA HIS A 46 -9.16 44.88 -29.00
C HIS A 46 -8.28 43.87 -29.76
N GLY A 47 -8.74 43.51 -30.96
CA GLY A 47 -8.01 42.70 -31.92
C GLY A 47 -7.22 43.52 -32.95
N GLU A 48 -6.65 42.75 -33.88
CA GLU A 48 -5.98 43.12 -35.15
C GLU A 48 -4.52 43.62 -35.00
N GLN A 49 -3.55 42.74 -35.32
CA GLN A 49 -2.96 42.49 -36.65
C GLN A 49 -2.16 43.70 -37.18
N ASP A 50 -0.84 43.56 -37.31
CA ASP A 50 -0.14 43.56 -38.60
C ASP A 50 1.38 43.38 -38.47
N GLU A 51 1.93 42.84 -39.54
CA GLU A 51 3.28 42.31 -39.75
C GLU A 51 4.37 43.37 -39.96
N ASP A 52 5.60 42.83 -40.05
CA ASP A 52 6.78 43.34 -40.76
C ASP A 52 7.74 44.30 -40.05
N GLY A 53 9.02 43.89 -40.04
CA GLY A 53 10.13 44.85 -39.98
C GLY A 53 11.43 44.32 -39.39
N GLN A 54 12.22 43.69 -40.26
CA GLN A 54 13.65 43.39 -40.15
C GLN A 54 14.53 44.50 -39.51
N GLY A 55 15.66 44.09 -38.91
CA GLY A 55 16.81 44.97 -38.64
C GLY A 55 17.45 44.64 -37.30
N GLU A 56 18.37 43.69 -37.24
CA GLU A 56 19.82 43.86 -37.43
C GLU A 56 20.56 43.71 -36.09
N GLU A 57 21.60 42.90 -36.18
CA GLU A 57 22.60 42.52 -35.18
C GLU A 57 23.35 43.75 -34.66
N ASP A 58 23.78 43.71 -33.40
CA ASP A 58 25.15 44.12 -33.05
C ASP A 58 25.58 43.44 -31.74
N GLU A 59 26.64 42.66 -31.90
CA GLU A 59 27.46 42.04 -30.86
C GLU A 59 28.27 43.12 -30.10
N ALA A 60 28.61 42.85 -28.83
CA ALA A 60 30.01 42.82 -28.34
C ALA A 60 30.16 43.19 -26.85
N GLU A 61 30.66 42.20 -26.10
CA GLU A 61 31.77 42.26 -25.12
C GLU A 61 31.61 43.12 -23.84
N ALA A 62 31.40 42.49 -22.67
CA ALA A 62 32.42 41.98 -21.73
C ALA A 62 33.05 43.07 -20.84
N ASP A 63 32.90 42.99 -19.51
CA ASP A 63 33.88 42.31 -18.63
C ASP A 63 33.59 42.52 -17.13
N HIS A 64 34.00 41.50 -16.36
CA HIS A 64 34.32 41.45 -14.91
C HIS A 64 33.22 41.67 -13.86
N ASP A 65 33.22 41.01 -12.71
CA ASP A 65 33.78 39.77 -12.13
C ASP A 65 33.30 39.87 -10.68
N ASP A 66 32.75 38.81 -10.10
CA ASP A 66 32.91 38.51 -8.68
C ASP A 66 32.63 37.01 -8.49
N GLU A 67 33.70 36.33 -8.09
CA GLU A 67 33.83 34.91 -7.80
C GLU A 67 33.16 34.52 -6.46
N ASP A 68 33.03 33.20 -6.29
CA ASP A 68 32.84 32.41 -5.06
C ASP A 68 31.40 32.31 -4.50
N ASP A 69 30.87 31.15 -4.07
CA ASP A 69 31.36 29.77 -3.96
C ASP A 69 30.12 28.93 -3.56
N ALA A 70 29.87 27.82 -4.26
CA ALA A 70 29.17 26.65 -3.70
C ALA A 70 29.30 25.47 -4.67
N THR A 71 30.44 24.78 -4.58
CA THR A 71 30.57 23.42 -5.10
C THR A 71 29.81 22.45 -4.20
N ALA A 72 28.71 21.88 -4.68
CA ALA A 72 28.13 20.66 -4.11
C ALA A 72 27.27 19.90 -5.13
N SER A 73 27.95 19.02 -5.87
CA SER A 73 27.45 17.74 -6.38
C SER A 73 26.30 17.78 -7.40
N ASP A 74 26.66 18.01 -8.66
CA ASP A 74 26.01 17.31 -9.78
C ASP A 74 26.23 15.80 -9.61
N SER A 75 25.34 15.17 -8.84
CA SER A 75 25.15 13.73 -8.89
C SER A 75 24.41 13.42 -10.18
N ASN A 76 25.20 13.13 -11.21
CA ASN A 76 24.80 12.61 -12.51
C ASN A 76 23.67 11.58 -12.38
N SER A 77 22.41 12.03 -12.51
CA SER A 77 21.22 11.19 -12.51
C SER A 77 21.12 10.52 -13.86
N ASN A 78 21.81 9.40 -14.03
CA ASN A 78 21.74 8.62 -15.25
C ASN A 78 20.47 7.73 -15.27
N TYR A 79 19.31 8.34 -14.99
CA TYR A 79 18.02 7.67 -14.97
C TYR A 79 17.27 7.97 -16.27
N SER A 80 16.99 6.93 -17.07
CA SER A 80 16.32 7.08 -18.37
C SER A 80 14.78 7.14 -18.30
N SER A 81 14.14 7.01 -17.12
CA SER A 81 12.66 7.03 -17.01
C SER A 81 12.00 8.40 -16.84
N ALA A 82 12.75 9.49 -16.66
CA ALA A 82 12.14 10.83 -16.65
C ALA A 82 11.35 11.10 -17.96
N SER A 83 11.65 10.36 -19.03
CA SER A 83 10.90 10.41 -20.29
C SER A 83 9.47 9.85 -20.20
N GLU A 84 9.20 8.85 -19.35
CA GLU A 84 7.87 8.23 -19.29
C GLU A 84 6.90 8.96 -18.38
N ASP A 85 7.36 9.52 -17.25
CA ASP A 85 6.55 10.37 -16.37
C ASP A 85 6.10 11.66 -17.09
N ALA A 86 6.86 12.08 -18.11
CA ALA A 86 6.51 13.22 -18.96
C ALA A 86 5.44 12.90 -20.04
N LEU A 87 5.02 11.64 -20.20
CA LEU A 87 3.98 11.29 -21.15
C LEU A 87 2.64 11.91 -20.74
N PRO A 88 1.79 12.35 -21.70
CA PRO A 88 0.47 12.89 -21.37
C PRO A 88 -0.33 11.89 -20.53
N PRO A 89 -0.92 12.33 -19.40
CA PRO A 89 -1.69 11.44 -18.54
C PRO A 89 -2.93 10.92 -19.25
N ILE A 90 -3.36 9.71 -18.87
CA ILE A 90 -4.55 9.07 -19.43
C ILE A 90 -5.74 9.37 -18.52
N HIS A 91 -6.81 9.92 -19.10
CA HIS A 91 -8.03 10.25 -18.37
C HIS A 91 -9.16 9.30 -18.76
N GLU A 92 -9.49 8.36 -17.88
CA GLU A 92 -10.54 7.37 -18.12
C GLU A 92 -11.27 6.99 -16.83
N TYR A 93 -12.53 6.58 -16.94
CA TYR A 93 -13.34 6.09 -15.81
C TYR A 93 -13.49 7.07 -14.63
N GLY A 94 -13.21 8.36 -14.83
CA GLY A 94 -13.19 9.38 -13.78
C GLY A 94 -11.86 9.53 -13.05
N HIS A 95 -10.80 8.86 -13.53
CA HIS A 95 -9.48 8.81 -12.92
C HIS A 95 -8.38 9.24 -13.87
N VAL A 96 -7.22 9.55 -13.29
CA VAL A 96 -5.98 9.82 -14.01
C VAL A 96 -5.05 8.61 -13.85
N TYR A 97 -4.50 8.14 -14.97
CA TYR A 97 -3.51 7.06 -15.01
C TYR A 97 -2.21 7.56 -15.63
N HIS A 98 -1.12 6.88 -15.29
CA HIS A 98 0.19 7.15 -15.85
C HIS A 98 0.20 7.04 -17.39
N GLY A 99 0.87 7.98 -18.05
CA GLY A 99 0.85 8.14 -19.51
C GLY A 99 1.40 6.95 -20.31
N SER A 100 2.23 6.11 -19.69
CA SER A 100 2.73 4.88 -20.34
C SER A 100 1.64 3.84 -20.62
N GLY A 101 0.50 3.92 -19.93
CA GLY A 101 -0.59 2.94 -20.05
C GLY A 101 -0.25 1.54 -19.50
N ARG A 102 0.95 1.34 -18.93
CA ARG A 102 1.39 0.06 -18.34
C ARG A 102 0.72 -0.22 -16.99
N MET A 103 0.36 0.83 -16.27
CA MET A 103 -0.31 0.77 -14.97
C MET A 103 -1.83 0.64 -15.14
N VAL A 104 -2.42 -0.29 -14.39
CA VAL A 104 -3.88 -0.40 -14.25
C VAL A 104 -4.42 0.31 -13.02
N THR A 105 -3.53 0.76 -12.13
CA THR A 105 -3.89 1.62 -10.99
C THR A 105 -3.80 3.09 -11.40
N PRO A 106 -4.73 3.94 -10.95
CA PRO A 106 -4.62 5.38 -11.17
C PRO A 106 -3.46 6.00 -10.38
N ASN A 107 -3.07 7.22 -10.72
CA ASN A 107 -2.06 8.01 -10.02
C ASN A 107 -2.62 9.39 -9.62
N ASP A 108 -3.86 9.41 -9.13
CA ASP A 108 -4.60 10.60 -8.71
C ASP A 108 -4.71 10.72 -7.17
N PRO A 109 -5.25 11.83 -6.64
CA PRO A 109 -5.41 12.02 -5.19
C PRO A 109 -6.30 10.97 -4.51
N CYS A 110 -7.25 10.39 -5.24
CA CYS A 110 -8.13 9.35 -4.70
C CYS A 110 -7.32 8.07 -4.44
N GLU A 111 -6.44 7.70 -5.37
CA GLU A 111 -5.51 6.59 -5.17
C GLU A 111 -4.51 6.87 -4.04
N ASN A 112 -3.98 8.10 -3.95
CA ASN A 112 -3.07 8.44 -2.87
C ASN A 112 -3.71 8.26 -1.48
N GLN A 113 -4.99 8.64 -1.35
CA GLN A 113 -5.77 8.40 -0.13
C GLN A 113 -5.98 6.90 0.15
N ARG A 114 -6.19 6.08 -0.90
CA ARG A 114 -6.27 4.63 -0.76
C ARG A 114 -4.93 4.03 -0.31
N GLN A 115 -3.81 4.52 -0.83
CA GLN A 115 -2.46 4.14 -0.41
C GLN A 115 -2.19 4.50 1.06
N ALA A 116 -2.71 5.63 1.55
CA ALA A 116 -2.64 5.97 2.97
C ALA A 116 -3.40 4.95 3.85
N TYR A 117 -4.61 4.53 3.46
CA TYR A 117 -5.33 3.45 4.15
C TYR A 117 -4.58 2.12 4.09
N GLN A 118 -3.98 1.81 2.95
CA GLN A 118 -3.15 0.62 2.80
C GLN A 118 -1.93 0.66 3.73
N HIS A 119 -1.28 1.82 3.89
CA HIS A 119 -0.19 1.99 4.83
C HIS A 119 -0.64 1.76 6.28
N GLU A 120 -1.75 2.38 6.71
CA GLU A 120 -2.35 2.19 8.03
C GLU A 120 -2.64 0.69 8.29
N LEU A 121 -3.16 0.00 7.27
CA LEU A 121 -3.50 -1.42 7.35
C LEU A 121 -2.25 -2.30 7.55
N PHE A 122 -1.19 -2.07 6.79
CA PHE A 122 0.07 -2.78 6.96
C PHE A 122 0.67 -2.55 8.35
N THR A 123 0.73 -1.30 8.80
CA THR A 123 1.24 -0.95 10.13
C THR A 123 0.44 -1.65 11.23
N LEU A 124 -0.90 -1.73 11.12
CA LEU A 124 -1.75 -2.49 12.04
C LEU A 124 -1.51 -4.01 11.98
N CYS A 125 -1.26 -4.56 10.80
CA CYS A 125 -0.87 -5.97 10.66
C CYS A 125 0.46 -6.26 11.36
N LEU A 126 1.38 -5.31 11.36
CA LEU A 126 2.68 -5.40 11.98
C LEU A 126 2.70 -4.93 13.45
N GLY A 127 1.54 -4.70 14.07
CA GLY A 127 1.46 -4.32 15.47
C GLY A 127 2.06 -2.94 15.77
N GLY A 128 2.02 -2.03 14.80
CA GLY A 128 2.59 -0.68 14.90
C GLY A 128 3.98 -0.53 14.28
N ALA A 129 4.63 -1.62 13.86
CA ALA A 129 5.91 -1.54 13.17
C ALA A 129 5.75 -1.20 11.67
N LEU A 130 6.76 -0.55 11.08
CA LEU A 130 6.79 -0.22 9.65
C LEU A 130 7.16 -1.39 8.74
N THR A 131 7.86 -2.39 9.29
CA THR A 131 8.37 -3.55 8.57
C THR A 131 8.31 -4.79 9.46
N PHE A 132 8.16 -5.98 8.86
CA PHE A 132 8.26 -7.25 9.58
C PHE A 132 9.72 -7.60 9.90
N THR A 133 10.62 -7.12 9.06
CA THR A 133 12.06 -7.31 9.14
C THR A 133 12.63 -6.58 10.37
N LYS A 134 13.49 -7.27 11.11
CA LYS A 134 14.11 -6.70 12.32
C LYS A 134 15.38 -5.98 11.91
N LEU A 135 15.24 -4.70 11.64
CA LEU A 135 16.35 -3.82 11.30
C LEU A 135 17.09 -3.38 12.57
N PRO A 136 18.43 -3.30 12.58
CA PRO A 136 19.22 -2.92 13.75
C PRO A 136 19.26 -1.39 13.95
N LEU A 137 18.13 -0.70 13.79
CA LEU A 137 18.08 0.76 13.77
C LEU A 137 18.40 1.36 15.15
N GLU A 138 18.03 0.67 16.21
CA GLU A 138 18.31 1.03 17.60
C GLU A 138 19.80 0.95 17.96
N LEU A 139 20.60 0.28 17.15
CA LEU A 139 22.04 0.16 17.34
C LEU A 139 22.81 1.29 16.65
N LEU A 140 22.14 2.10 15.81
CA LEU A 140 22.76 3.20 15.10
C LEU A 140 23.08 4.35 16.07
N THR A 141 24.28 4.88 15.93
CA THR A 141 24.76 6.08 16.64
C THR A 141 25.12 7.17 15.63
N PRO A 142 25.25 8.44 16.06
CA PRO A 142 25.74 9.51 15.17
C PRO A 142 27.12 9.23 14.53
N ASP A 143 27.93 8.37 15.16
CA ASP A 143 29.24 7.95 14.65
C ASP A 143 29.16 6.72 13.72
N SER A 144 28.00 6.08 13.62
CA SER A 144 27.78 4.95 12.72
C SER A 144 27.71 5.43 11.26
N PRO A 145 28.15 4.61 10.29
CA PRO A 145 27.78 4.83 8.90
C PRO A 145 26.26 4.94 8.76
N ARG A 146 25.81 5.77 7.81
CA ARG A 146 24.38 5.90 7.50
C ARG A 146 23.82 4.54 7.08
N PHE A 147 22.61 4.25 7.54
CA PHE A 147 21.87 3.05 7.16
C PHE A 147 21.03 3.38 5.92
N HIS A 148 21.38 2.79 4.78
CA HIS A 148 20.78 3.12 3.49
C HIS A 148 19.63 2.18 3.16
N ILE A 149 18.47 2.74 2.84
CA ILE A 149 17.26 2.02 2.46
C ILE A 149 16.84 2.39 1.04
N LEU A 150 16.47 1.39 0.24
CA LEU A 150 15.76 1.58 -1.02
C LEU A 150 14.29 1.17 -0.82
N ASP A 151 13.35 2.08 -1.04
CA ASP A 151 11.91 1.83 -1.06
C ASP A 151 11.41 1.79 -2.52
N VAL A 152 11.18 0.58 -3.03
CA VAL A 152 10.89 0.31 -4.45
C VAL A 152 9.40 0.40 -4.72
N GLY A 153 8.99 1.24 -5.68
CA GLY A 153 7.58 1.47 -5.96
C GLY A 153 6.90 2.16 -4.78
N CYS A 154 7.50 3.25 -4.30
CA CYS A 154 7.12 3.89 -3.04
C CYS A 154 5.73 4.59 -3.08
N GLY A 155 5.10 4.70 -4.26
CA GLY A 155 3.78 5.31 -4.43
C GLY A 155 3.75 6.75 -3.92
N GLY A 156 2.80 7.09 -3.05
CA GLY A 156 2.74 8.39 -2.39
C GLY A 156 3.80 8.63 -1.30
N GLY A 157 4.76 7.72 -1.10
CA GLY A 157 5.88 7.91 -0.18
C GLY A 157 5.56 7.72 1.31
N HIS A 158 4.36 7.24 1.65
CA HIS A 158 3.86 7.13 3.04
C HIS A 158 4.83 6.37 3.97
N TRP A 159 5.38 5.25 3.50
CA TRP A 159 6.31 4.42 4.29
C TRP A 159 7.66 5.10 4.49
N GLY A 160 8.28 5.55 3.40
CA GLY A 160 9.58 6.23 3.43
C GLY A 160 9.54 7.47 4.31
N MET A 161 8.40 8.17 4.30
CA MET A 161 8.15 9.30 5.18
C MET A 161 8.21 8.94 6.67
N GLU A 162 7.40 7.97 7.11
CA GLU A 162 7.40 7.56 8.52
C GLU A 162 8.75 6.94 8.95
N MET A 163 9.40 6.20 8.05
CA MET A 163 10.72 5.61 8.30
C MET A 163 11.79 6.68 8.51
N ALA A 164 11.86 7.67 7.63
CA ALA A 164 12.84 8.76 7.71
C ALA A 164 12.60 9.67 8.93
N GLN A 165 11.35 9.98 9.24
CA GLN A 165 10.98 10.80 10.42
C GLN A 165 11.33 10.10 11.74
N SER A 166 11.08 8.79 11.82
CA SER A 166 11.32 8.03 13.06
C SER A 166 12.80 7.67 13.25
N ASN A 167 13.61 7.70 12.19
CA ASN A 167 15.00 7.23 12.20
C ASN A 167 15.95 8.23 11.53
N PRO A 168 16.41 9.28 12.24
CA PRO A 168 17.28 10.32 11.67
C PRO A 168 18.65 9.83 11.16
N LEU A 169 19.05 8.59 11.52
CA LEU A 169 20.31 7.95 11.13
C LEU A 169 20.20 7.07 9.87
N VAL A 170 18.99 6.96 9.33
CA VAL A 170 18.68 6.24 8.10
C VAL A 170 18.62 7.23 6.94
N ASP A 171 19.15 6.86 5.78
CA ASP A 171 18.89 7.55 4.51
C ASP A 171 17.99 6.69 3.65
N VAL A 172 16.80 7.21 3.32
CA VAL A 172 15.81 6.51 2.50
C VAL A 172 15.83 7.09 1.10
N LEU A 173 15.97 6.24 0.08
CA LEU A 173 15.71 6.56 -1.31
C LEU A 173 14.43 5.84 -1.74
N GLY A 174 13.38 6.59 -2.04
CA GLY A 174 12.18 6.06 -2.68
C GLY A 174 12.28 6.16 -4.21
N ILE A 175 11.95 5.09 -4.91
CA ILE A 175 11.80 5.10 -6.37
C ILE A 175 10.34 4.85 -6.76
N GLU A 176 9.84 5.63 -7.71
CA GLU A 176 8.46 5.51 -8.20
C GLU A 176 8.39 5.89 -9.67
N LEU A 177 7.53 5.21 -10.43
CA LEU A 177 7.38 5.45 -11.86
C LEU A 177 6.79 6.85 -12.16
N SER A 178 5.97 7.35 -11.23
CA SER A 178 5.16 8.55 -11.41
C SER A 178 5.43 9.58 -10.31
N SER A 179 5.69 10.84 -10.68
CA SER A 179 5.84 11.94 -9.70
C SER A 179 4.52 12.43 -9.09
N ALA A 180 3.41 12.15 -9.75
CA ALA A 180 2.08 12.72 -9.47
C ALA A 180 1.63 12.70 -7.98
N ASN A 181 1.96 11.64 -7.25
CA ASN A 181 1.50 11.45 -5.85
C ASN A 181 2.61 11.64 -4.81
N LEU A 182 3.84 11.95 -5.22
CA LEU A 182 4.95 12.15 -4.29
C LEU A 182 4.76 13.43 -3.46
N PRO A 183 5.16 13.43 -2.18
CA PRO A 183 5.09 14.62 -1.35
C PRO A 183 6.14 15.64 -1.78
N LYS A 184 5.78 16.93 -1.67
CA LYS A 184 6.70 18.04 -1.99
C LYS A 184 7.66 18.37 -0.86
N GLU A 185 7.21 18.18 0.38
CA GLU A 185 7.98 18.44 1.58
C GLU A 185 8.41 17.11 2.19
N VAL A 186 9.72 16.92 2.33
CA VAL A 186 10.32 15.67 2.82
C VAL A 186 11.39 15.94 3.87
N PRO A 187 11.65 15.00 4.80
CA PRO A 187 12.76 15.06 5.73
C PRO A 187 14.10 15.11 4.99
N PRO A 188 15.15 15.69 5.61
CA PRO A 188 16.46 15.82 4.98
C PRO A 188 17.14 14.47 4.66
N ASN A 189 16.66 13.39 5.26
CA ASN A 189 17.15 12.02 5.08
C ASN A 189 16.22 11.13 4.22
N LEU A 190 15.33 11.75 3.44
CA LEU A 190 14.50 11.09 2.45
C LEU A 190 14.68 11.78 1.09
N THR A 191 14.89 10.99 0.05
CA THR A 191 14.93 11.47 -1.33
C THR A 191 14.04 10.59 -2.19
N PHE A 192 13.39 11.19 -3.19
CA PHE A 192 12.64 10.47 -4.20
C PHE A 192 13.29 10.63 -5.57
N GLU A 193 13.36 9.54 -6.32
CA GLU A 193 13.79 9.54 -7.72
C GLU A 193 12.66 8.97 -8.59
N ILE A 194 12.39 9.61 -9.74
CA ILE A 194 11.44 9.08 -10.72
C ILE A 194 12.12 7.98 -11.51
N ALA A 195 11.62 6.77 -11.32
CA ALA A 195 12.32 5.56 -11.65
C ALA A 195 11.38 4.37 -11.88
N ASP A 196 11.54 3.71 -13.02
CA ASP A 196 10.90 2.42 -13.31
C ASP A 196 11.65 1.27 -12.61
N ALA A 197 11.02 0.68 -11.61
CA ALA A 197 11.55 -0.48 -10.91
C ALA A 197 11.79 -1.70 -11.83
N ALA A 198 11.16 -1.76 -13.00
CA ALA A 198 11.34 -2.79 -14.01
C ALA A 198 12.58 -2.58 -14.91
N GLU A 199 13.29 -1.46 -14.79
CA GLU A 199 14.55 -1.20 -15.51
C GLU A 199 15.77 -1.56 -14.65
N ASP A 200 16.98 -1.45 -15.22
CA ASP A 200 18.23 -1.67 -14.48
C ASP A 200 18.49 -0.52 -13.50
N TRP A 201 18.79 -0.85 -12.26
CA TRP A 201 19.08 0.13 -11.21
C TRP A 201 20.55 0.54 -11.23
N PRO A 202 20.89 1.77 -10.79
CA PRO A 202 22.28 2.17 -10.60
C PRO A 202 22.99 1.21 -9.62
N PRO A 203 24.29 0.92 -9.81
CA PRO A 203 25.03 -0.03 -8.98
C PRO A 203 25.33 0.53 -7.57
N ARG A 204 24.27 0.71 -6.78
CA ARG A 204 24.26 1.19 -5.40
C ARG A 204 23.89 0.01 -4.48
N LEU A 205 24.53 -0.08 -3.31
CA LEU A 205 24.23 -1.12 -2.34
C LEU A 205 23.51 -0.54 -1.12
N TYR A 206 22.49 -1.25 -0.66
CA TYR A 206 21.62 -0.84 0.45
C TYR A 206 21.74 -1.81 1.62
N ASP A 207 21.52 -1.30 2.83
CA ASP A 207 21.40 -2.13 4.02
C ASP A 207 20.02 -2.80 4.09
N PHE A 208 19.00 -2.17 3.49
CA PHE A 208 17.66 -2.71 3.36
C PHE A 208 17.00 -2.33 2.03
N VAL A 209 16.39 -3.30 1.37
CA VAL A 209 15.52 -3.06 0.19
C VAL A 209 14.09 -3.46 0.56
N HIS A 210 13.20 -2.48 0.52
CA HIS A 210 11.78 -2.62 0.84
C HIS A 210 10.96 -2.60 -0.46
N LEU A 211 10.11 -3.60 -0.64
CA LEU A 211 9.15 -3.68 -1.73
C LEU A 211 7.78 -3.99 -1.14
N ARG A 212 6.80 -3.10 -1.35
CA ARG A 212 5.47 -3.30 -0.80
C ARG A 212 4.37 -2.86 -1.73
N ASN A 213 3.54 -3.82 -2.13
CA ASN A 213 2.32 -3.62 -2.91
C ASN A 213 2.58 -3.01 -4.32
N LEU A 214 3.46 -3.63 -5.10
CA LEU A 214 3.83 -3.23 -6.46
C LEU A 214 2.93 -3.85 -7.54
N VAL A 215 2.00 -4.74 -7.15
CA VAL A 215 1.04 -5.33 -8.09
C VAL A 215 0.15 -4.23 -8.69
N GLY A 216 0.16 -4.13 -10.02
CA GLY A 216 -0.59 -3.09 -10.74
C GLY A 216 -0.24 -2.94 -12.22
N GLY A 217 0.52 -3.87 -12.80
CA GLY A 217 0.88 -3.88 -14.22
C GLY A 217 2.27 -3.32 -14.55
N GLY A 218 2.89 -2.55 -13.64
CA GLY A 218 4.24 -2.00 -13.83
C GLY A 218 5.35 -3.07 -13.84
N ILE A 219 5.23 -4.09 -13.00
CA ILE A 219 6.16 -5.22 -12.95
C ILE A 219 5.57 -6.43 -13.69
N ARG A 220 6.29 -6.92 -14.70
CA ARG A 220 5.94 -8.14 -15.46
C ARG A 220 6.85 -9.32 -15.16
N ASP A 221 8.12 -9.04 -14.87
CA ASP A 221 9.11 -10.04 -14.49
C ASP A 221 9.48 -9.88 -13.00
N TRP A 222 8.66 -10.50 -12.15
CA TRP A 222 8.88 -10.51 -10.71
C TRP A 222 10.17 -11.22 -10.31
N ARG A 223 10.61 -12.22 -11.07
CA ARG A 223 11.88 -12.90 -10.77
C ARG A 223 13.04 -11.95 -10.97
N ARG A 224 13.09 -11.25 -12.12
CA ARG A 224 14.11 -10.23 -12.39
C ARG A 224 14.13 -9.16 -11.30
N LEU A 225 12.96 -8.66 -10.89
CA LEU A 225 12.87 -7.67 -9.81
C LEU A 225 13.48 -8.18 -8.50
N ILE A 226 13.17 -9.41 -8.08
CA ILE A 226 13.71 -9.99 -6.85
C ILE A 226 15.22 -10.25 -6.95
N VAL A 227 15.71 -10.72 -8.11
CA VAL A 227 17.16 -10.87 -8.35
C VAL A 227 17.86 -9.53 -8.25
N GLN A 228 17.35 -8.51 -8.94
CA GLN A 228 17.89 -7.16 -8.89
C GLN A 228 17.89 -6.60 -7.45
N ALA A 229 16.79 -6.74 -6.72
CA ALA A 229 16.72 -6.30 -5.33
C ALA A 229 17.75 -6.99 -4.43
N PHE A 230 18.01 -8.28 -4.65
CA PHE A 230 19.02 -9.04 -3.93
C PHE A 230 20.45 -8.60 -4.30
N ASP A 231 20.73 -8.36 -5.58
CA ASP A 231 22.04 -7.92 -6.07
C ASP A 231 22.43 -6.53 -5.56
N HIS A 232 21.44 -5.71 -5.18
CA HIS A 232 21.64 -4.38 -4.60
C HIS A 232 21.74 -4.39 -3.06
N LEU A 233 21.84 -5.57 -2.43
CA LEU A 233 22.11 -5.67 -0.99
C LEU A 233 23.62 -5.60 -0.70
N LYS A 234 23.97 -4.84 0.34
CA LYS A 234 25.28 -5.00 0.98
C LYS A 234 25.40 -6.43 1.57
N PRO A 235 26.63 -6.94 1.79
CA PRO A 235 26.81 -8.13 2.62
C PRO A 235 26.14 -7.96 3.99
N GLY A 236 25.20 -8.85 4.33
CA GLY A 236 24.39 -8.76 5.55
C GLY A 236 23.15 -7.86 5.45
N GLY A 237 22.90 -7.26 4.28
CA GLY A 237 21.69 -6.51 3.98
C GLY A 237 20.44 -7.38 3.96
N GLN A 238 19.28 -6.75 4.09
CA GLN A 238 17.99 -7.43 4.23
C GLN A 238 17.02 -6.99 3.12
N LEU A 239 16.13 -7.89 2.71
CA LEU A 239 15.09 -7.59 1.71
C LEU A 239 13.73 -7.97 2.29
N GLU A 240 12.77 -7.07 2.19
CA GLU A 240 11.37 -7.33 2.51
C GLU A 240 10.50 -7.16 1.28
N PHE A 241 9.71 -8.19 0.97
CA PHE A 241 8.71 -8.17 -0.10
C PHE A 241 7.34 -8.47 0.51
N THR A 242 6.40 -7.55 0.36
CA THR A 242 5.05 -7.67 0.93
C THR A 242 3.99 -7.29 -0.11
N GLU A 243 2.99 -8.15 -0.30
CA GLU A 243 1.86 -7.88 -1.20
C GLU A 243 0.53 -8.18 -0.50
N VAL A 244 -0.54 -7.52 -0.97
CA VAL A 244 -1.90 -7.95 -0.65
C VAL A 244 -2.35 -8.94 -1.72
N THR A 245 -2.51 -10.20 -1.35
CA THR A 245 -3.02 -11.21 -2.26
C THR A 245 -4.46 -10.85 -2.70
N PRO A 246 -4.78 -10.83 -4.00
CA PRO A 246 -6.12 -10.52 -4.51
C PRO A 246 -7.09 -11.71 -4.40
N LEU A 247 -6.81 -12.62 -3.47
CA LEU A 247 -7.76 -13.60 -2.96
C LEU A 247 -8.70 -12.92 -1.95
N PHE A 248 -9.37 -11.84 -2.38
CA PHE A 248 -10.32 -11.06 -1.58
C PHE A 248 -11.45 -11.90 -0.98
N PHE A 249 -11.59 -13.13 -1.48
CA PHE A 249 -12.67 -14.05 -1.19
C PHE A 249 -12.14 -15.45 -0.82
N GLY A 250 -10.87 -15.56 -0.45
CA GLY A 250 -10.34 -16.77 0.15
C GLY A 250 -11.08 -17.09 1.46
N VAL A 251 -11.21 -18.38 1.75
CA VAL A 251 -11.61 -18.85 3.09
C VAL A 251 -10.33 -19.22 3.80
N ASP A 252 -10.14 -18.70 5.02
CA ASP A 252 -9.05 -19.05 5.92
C ASP A 252 -8.95 -20.59 6.02
N PRO A 253 -7.86 -21.23 5.56
CA PRO A 253 -7.60 -22.63 5.85
C PRO A 253 -7.31 -22.69 7.34
N ASP A 254 -8.26 -23.26 8.08
CA ASP A 254 -8.26 -23.41 9.54
C ASP A 254 -6.86 -23.26 10.18
N PRO A 255 -6.61 -22.24 11.03
CA PRO A 255 -5.31 -22.07 11.69
C PRO A 255 -4.94 -23.23 12.64
N LEU A 256 -5.86 -24.19 12.86
CA LEU A 256 -5.61 -25.47 13.56
C LEU A 256 -5.21 -26.62 12.63
N ALA A 257 -5.11 -26.41 11.32
CA ALA A 257 -4.42 -27.33 10.42
C ALA A 257 -2.91 -27.18 10.67
N GLU A 258 -2.45 -27.67 11.82
CA GLU A 258 -1.03 -27.88 12.06
C GLU A 258 -0.45 -28.62 10.86
N SER A 259 0.66 -28.09 10.35
CA SER A 259 1.52 -28.73 9.37
C SER A 259 1.67 -30.22 9.72
N SER A 260 1.10 -31.10 8.91
CA SER A 260 1.15 -32.55 9.09
C SER A 260 2.53 -33.15 8.80
N ASP A 261 3.61 -32.42 9.06
CA ASP A 261 4.98 -32.82 8.77
C ASP A 261 5.66 -33.58 9.94
N ASP A 262 4.98 -33.76 11.08
CA ASP A 262 5.50 -34.55 12.20
C ASP A 262 4.49 -35.63 12.63
N ALA A 263 4.50 -36.78 11.95
CA ALA A 263 3.95 -38.02 12.50
C ALA A 263 4.67 -39.25 11.93
N GLU A 264 5.93 -39.44 12.35
CA GLU A 264 6.52 -40.78 12.35
C GLU A 264 5.84 -41.64 13.43
N THR A 265 5.31 -42.78 12.99
CA THR A 265 5.12 -44.07 13.70
C THR A 265 4.81 -44.06 15.20
N GLU A 266 3.66 -44.61 15.59
CA GLU A 266 3.58 -45.87 16.35
C GLU A 266 2.14 -46.37 16.53
N THR A 267 2.04 -47.61 16.99
CA THR A 267 1.04 -48.64 16.72
C THR A 267 -0.13 -48.75 17.71
N ASP A 268 -1.25 -49.26 17.19
CA ASP A 268 -2.20 -50.22 17.80
C ASP A 268 -3.28 -49.74 18.80
N ALA A 269 -4.39 -50.48 18.73
CA ALA A 269 -5.50 -50.66 19.66
C ALA A 269 -6.64 -49.62 19.68
N GLY A 270 -7.61 -49.87 18.79
CA GLY A 270 -9.04 -49.99 19.10
C GLY A 270 -9.66 -49.02 20.12
N ALA A 271 -10.26 -47.95 19.61
CA ALA A 271 -11.45 -47.35 20.21
C ALA A 271 -12.29 -46.70 19.09
N GLU A 272 -13.45 -47.29 18.79
CA GLU A 272 -14.50 -46.62 18.02
C GLU A 272 -14.99 -45.41 18.85
N THR A 273 -14.47 -44.23 18.57
CA THR A 273 -15.14 -42.98 18.95
C THR A 273 -15.76 -42.39 17.69
N ASP A 274 -17.09 -42.47 17.64
CA ASP A 274 -17.97 -41.75 16.73
C ASP A 274 -17.76 -40.24 16.94
N GLN A 275 -16.70 -39.69 16.35
CA GLN A 275 -16.47 -38.26 16.25
C GLN A 275 -17.21 -37.79 15.00
N GLN A 276 -18.45 -37.36 15.20
CA GLN A 276 -19.09 -36.42 14.29
C GLN A 276 -18.19 -35.18 14.23
N HIS A 277 -17.30 -35.15 13.23
CA HIS A 277 -16.70 -33.93 12.75
C HIS A 277 -17.85 -33.04 12.30
N THR A 278 -18.29 -32.14 13.17
CA THR A 278 -19.15 -31.04 12.76
C THR A 278 -18.29 -30.13 11.90
N GLU A 279 -18.25 -30.38 10.60
CA GLU A 279 -17.68 -29.45 9.63
C GLU A 279 -18.32 -28.08 9.91
N ARG A 280 -17.51 -27.09 10.33
CA ARG A 280 -18.01 -25.72 10.41
C ARG A 280 -18.57 -25.38 9.03
N PRO A 281 -19.80 -24.83 8.93
CA PRO A 281 -20.36 -24.46 7.64
C PRO A 281 -19.38 -23.54 6.91
N ARG A 282 -18.83 -24.01 5.79
CA ARG A 282 -17.92 -23.24 4.95
C ARG A 282 -18.67 -21.99 4.52
N ALA A 283 -18.11 -20.81 4.80
CA ALA A 283 -18.72 -19.56 4.33
C ALA A 283 -18.75 -19.60 2.80
N ALA A 284 -19.94 -19.72 2.22
CA ALA A 284 -20.09 -19.74 0.77
C ALA A 284 -19.82 -18.35 0.21
N LEU A 285 -18.98 -18.28 -0.84
CA LEU A 285 -18.83 -17.09 -1.64
C LEU A 285 -20.11 -16.82 -2.43
N GLY A 286 -20.42 -15.53 -2.60
CA GLY A 286 -21.54 -15.13 -3.45
C GLY A 286 -21.24 -15.38 -4.93
N ALA A 287 -22.29 -15.38 -5.75
CA ALA A 287 -22.17 -15.71 -7.16
C ALA A 287 -21.42 -14.62 -7.94
N ALA A 288 -21.65 -13.34 -7.63
CA ALA A 288 -20.95 -12.22 -8.25
C ALA A 288 -19.47 -12.20 -7.89
N THR A 289 -19.14 -12.53 -6.64
CA THR A 289 -17.77 -12.71 -6.18
C THR A 289 -17.02 -13.79 -6.97
N ILE A 290 -17.66 -14.94 -7.22
CA ILE A 290 -17.08 -16.04 -8.01
C ILE A 290 -16.91 -15.61 -9.48
N GLU A 291 -17.92 -14.97 -10.05
CA GLU A 291 -17.90 -14.43 -11.41
C GLU A 291 -16.73 -13.44 -11.58
N TYR A 292 -16.63 -12.45 -10.69
CA TYR A 292 -15.54 -11.47 -10.69
C TYR A 292 -14.18 -12.16 -10.62
N GLY A 293 -13.98 -13.10 -9.68
CA GLY A 293 -12.70 -13.80 -9.52
C GLY A 293 -12.29 -14.56 -10.79
N ALA A 294 -13.24 -15.21 -11.46
CA ALA A 294 -12.98 -15.94 -12.70
C ALA A 294 -12.60 -14.98 -13.85
N VAL A 295 -13.38 -13.91 -14.06
CA VAL A 295 -13.13 -12.91 -15.11
C VAL A 295 -11.81 -12.18 -14.86
N PHE A 296 -11.55 -11.81 -13.61
CA PHE A 296 -10.32 -11.15 -13.20
C PHE A 296 -9.09 -12.03 -13.52
N ALA A 297 -9.13 -13.30 -13.13
CA ALA A 297 -8.03 -14.24 -13.38
C ALA A 297 -7.80 -14.47 -14.89
N GLU A 298 -8.87 -14.57 -15.68
CA GLU A 298 -8.78 -14.70 -17.14
C GLU A 298 -8.11 -13.47 -17.76
N ILE A 299 -8.57 -12.26 -17.41
CA ILE A 299 -8.05 -11.01 -17.96
C ILE A 299 -6.60 -10.78 -17.52
N ALA A 300 -6.29 -10.99 -16.23
CA ALA A 300 -4.94 -10.86 -15.71
C ALA A 300 -3.96 -11.79 -16.46
N THR A 301 -4.36 -13.04 -16.69
CA THR A 301 -3.58 -14.01 -17.47
C THR A 301 -3.40 -13.55 -18.92
N ALA A 302 -4.46 -13.09 -19.58
CA ALA A 302 -4.42 -12.62 -20.96
C ALA A 302 -3.53 -11.37 -21.14
N GLN A 303 -3.49 -10.50 -20.13
CA GLN A 303 -2.64 -9.30 -20.12
C GLN A 303 -1.21 -9.57 -19.61
N GLY A 304 -0.92 -10.78 -19.12
CA GLY A 304 0.37 -11.14 -18.54
C GLY A 304 0.71 -10.37 -17.27
N ILE A 305 -0.31 -10.08 -16.44
CA ILE A 305 -0.14 -9.41 -15.14
C ILE A 305 -0.27 -10.47 -14.06
N ASP A 306 0.80 -10.70 -13.33
CA ASP A 306 0.79 -11.58 -12.16
C ASP A 306 0.44 -10.78 -10.91
N PHE A 307 -0.76 -11.02 -10.41
CA PHE A 307 -1.34 -10.34 -9.26
C PHE A 307 -1.02 -11.03 -7.92
N ASP A 308 -0.39 -12.21 -7.93
CA ASP A 308 0.04 -12.91 -6.72
C ASP A 308 1.43 -13.54 -6.89
N PRO A 309 2.49 -12.71 -6.91
CA PRO A 309 3.86 -13.21 -7.01
C PRO A 309 4.37 -13.86 -5.72
N THR A 310 3.69 -13.65 -4.58
CA THR A 310 4.17 -14.00 -3.23
C THR A 310 4.64 -15.45 -3.08
N PRO A 311 3.95 -16.49 -3.62
CA PRO A 311 4.35 -17.88 -3.40
C PRO A 311 5.68 -18.24 -4.09
N LYS A 312 6.13 -17.41 -5.04
CA LYS A 312 7.33 -17.65 -5.87
C LYS A 312 8.58 -16.99 -5.27
N VAL A 313 8.42 -15.97 -4.43
CA VAL A 313 9.52 -15.14 -3.93
C VAL A 313 10.46 -15.95 -3.02
N ARG A 314 9.92 -16.73 -2.09
CA ARG A 314 10.72 -17.54 -1.16
C ARG A 314 11.62 -18.57 -1.87
N PRO A 315 11.14 -19.36 -2.85
CA PRO A 315 11.99 -20.19 -3.69
C PRO A 315 13.11 -19.39 -4.38
N TRP A 316 12.82 -18.24 -4.98
CA TRP A 316 13.82 -17.42 -5.67
C TRP A 316 14.89 -16.88 -4.71
N LEU A 317 14.53 -16.39 -3.52
CA LEU A 317 15.48 -15.94 -2.52
C LEU A 317 16.42 -17.06 -2.06
N ARG A 318 15.91 -18.30 -1.94
CA ARG A 318 16.74 -19.47 -1.61
C ARG A 318 17.72 -19.82 -2.73
N GLU A 319 17.27 -19.76 -3.98
CA GLU A 319 18.14 -19.97 -5.15
C GLU A 319 19.27 -18.94 -5.23
N LEU A 320 19.01 -17.71 -4.79
CA LEU A 320 20.00 -16.62 -4.72
C LEU A 320 20.97 -16.75 -3.53
N GLY A 321 20.72 -17.67 -2.59
CA GLY A 321 21.59 -17.90 -1.44
C GLY A 321 21.22 -17.10 -0.18
N ALA A 322 19.97 -16.62 -0.05
CA ALA A 322 19.52 -15.96 1.17
C ALA A 322 19.50 -16.94 2.36
N GLU A 323 20.17 -16.57 3.47
CA GLU A 323 20.42 -17.49 4.60
C GLU A 323 19.27 -17.57 5.62
N SER A 324 18.36 -16.59 5.66
CA SER A 324 17.29 -16.48 6.70
C SER A 324 15.93 -16.05 6.13
N VAL A 325 15.42 -16.79 5.14
CA VAL A 325 14.12 -16.49 4.51
C VAL A 325 12.97 -16.83 5.45
N ARG A 326 12.27 -15.79 5.91
CA ARG A 326 11.06 -15.87 6.75
C ARG A 326 9.85 -15.45 5.95
N GLU A 327 8.70 -16.02 6.30
CA GLU A 327 7.43 -15.79 5.61
C GLU A 327 6.34 -15.62 6.67
N ARG A 328 5.39 -14.74 6.40
CA ARG A 328 4.25 -14.46 7.26
C ARG A 328 3.06 -14.12 6.37
N SER A 329 1.89 -14.61 6.75
CA SER A 329 0.62 -14.24 6.12
C SER A 329 -0.37 -13.83 7.21
N ASP A 330 -1.09 -12.73 6.97
CA ASP A 330 -2.14 -12.25 7.86
C ASP A 330 -3.49 -12.31 7.14
N TRP A 331 -4.43 -13.07 7.70
CA TRP A 331 -5.80 -13.09 7.21
C TRP A 331 -6.54 -11.83 7.65
N MET A 332 -7.16 -11.15 6.70
CA MET A 332 -7.91 -9.93 6.98
C MET A 332 -9.42 -10.15 6.79
N PRO A 333 -10.24 -9.71 7.74
CA PRO A 333 -11.68 -9.87 7.63
C PRO A 333 -12.23 -8.89 6.60
N VAL A 334 -12.79 -9.42 5.52
CA VAL A 334 -13.58 -8.61 4.59
C VAL A 334 -15.00 -8.38 5.12
N ARG A 335 -15.50 -9.29 5.96
CA ARG A 335 -16.83 -9.23 6.60
C ARG A 335 -16.73 -8.88 8.08
N ASN A 336 -17.80 -8.31 8.64
CA ASN A 336 -17.87 -7.93 10.04
C ASN A 336 -18.16 -9.13 10.98
N TRP A 337 -17.27 -10.13 10.99
CA TRP A 337 -17.35 -11.28 11.90
C TRP A 337 -16.38 -11.18 13.08
N ALA A 338 -15.34 -10.37 12.96
CA ALA A 338 -14.32 -10.23 13.97
C ALA A 338 -14.86 -9.52 15.22
N ARG A 339 -14.63 -10.12 16.39
CA ARG A 339 -14.98 -9.53 17.69
C ARG A 339 -13.83 -8.74 18.30
N ASP A 340 -12.60 -9.10 17.97
CA ASP A 340 -11.41 -8.41 18.42
C ASP A 340 -11.37 -6.98 17.84
N PRO A 341 -11.13 -5.94 18.66
CA PRO A 341 -11.12 -4.55 18.19
C PRO A 341 -10.09 -4.27 17.09
N VAL A 342 -8.90 -4.88 17.16
CA VAL A 342 -7.83 -4.68 16.18
C VAL A 342 -8.21 -5.34 14.85
N VAL A 343 -8.69 -6.58 14.90
CA VAL A 343 -9.13 -7.31 13.70
C VAL A 343 -10.34 -6.62 13.05
N ARG A 344 -11.27 -6.08 13.84
CA ARG A 344 -12.38 -5.25 13.32
C ARG A 344 -11.87 -4.00 12.61
N LYS A 345 -10.92 -3.28 13.22
CA LYS A 345 -10.31 -2.07 12.64
C LYS A 345 -9.58 -2.39 11.32
N LYS A 346 -8.85 -3.53 11.25
CA LYS A 346 -8.26 -4.02 9.99
C LYS A 346 -9.33 -4.20 8.90
N GLY A 347 -10.47 -4.80 9.24
CA GLY A 347 -11.59 -4.96 8.31
C GLY A 347 -12.23 -3.65 7.85
N GLU A 348 -12.37 -2.67 8.75
CA GLU A 348 -12.87 -1.33 8.42
C GLU A 348 -11.95 -0.59 7.44
N ILE A 349 -10.63 -0.71 7.60
CA ILE A 349 -9.66 -0.09 6.69
C ILE A 349 -9.61 -0.85 5.37
N LEU A 350 -9.63 -2.19 5.41
CA LEU A 350 -9.70 -3.01 4.21
C LEU A 350 -10.95 -2.68 3.38
N TYR A 351 -12.09 -2.44 4.03
CA TYR A 351 -13.30 -1.96 3.35
C TYR A 351 -13.04 -0.68 2.55
N LYS A 352 -12.45 0.35 3.18
CA LYS A 352 -12.12 1.62 2.51
C LYS A 352 -11.16 1.39 1.35
N MET A 353 -10.17 0.51 1.53
CA MET A 353 -9.21 0.17 0.49
C MET A 353 -9.90 -0.51 -0.71
N LEU A 354 -10.85 -1.42 -0.47
CA LEU A 354 -11.57 -2.16 -1.50
C LEU A 354 -12.63 -1.31 -2.21
N GLU A 355 -13.37 -0.48 -1.47
CA GLU A 355 -14.39 0.42 -2.02
C GLU A 355 -13.78 1.37 -3.08
N THR A 356 -12.59 1.89 -2.82
CA THR A 356 -11.86 2.74 -3.76
C THR A 356 -11.09 1.89 -4.79
N GLY A 357 -10.18 1.02 -4.33
CA GLY A 357 -9.23 0.32 -5.20
C GLY A 357 -9.85 -0.68 -6.16
N CYS A 358 -10.78 -1.51 -5.66
CA CYS A 358 -11.40 -2.57 -6.46
C CYS A 358 -12.14 -1.99 -7.67
N ASN A 359 -12.78 -0.83 -7.51
CA ASN A 359 -13.39 -0.15 -8.63
C ASN A 359 -12.36 0.33 -9.66
N HIS A 360 -11.31 1.01 -9.21
CA HIS A 360 -10.40 1.70 -10.11
C HIS A 360 -9.60 0.75 -11.01
N TRP A 361 -8.91 -0.23 -10.41
CA TRP A 361 -8.10 -1.15 -11.21
C TRP A 361 -8.96 -2.06 -12.08
N THR A 362 -10.16 -2.43 -11.61
CA THR A 362 -11.06 -3.31 -12.37
C THR A 362 -11.59 -2.60 -13.59
N LEU A 363 -12.05 -1.34 -13.45
CA LEU A 363 -12.58 -0.58 -14.59
C LEU A 363 -11.55 -0.45 -15.71
N ARG A 364 -10.31 -0.10 -15.35
CA ARG A 364 -9.21 0.00 -16.31
C ARG A 364 -8.85 -1.35 -16.92
N MET A 365 -8.62 -2.36 -16.08
CA MET A 365 -8.19 -3.68 -16.54
C MET A 365 -9.24 -4.37 -17.42
N PHE A 366 -10.51 -4.31 -17.03
CA PHE A 366 -11.62 -4.90 -17.78
C PHE A 366 -11.90 -4.11 -19.05
N GLY A 367 -11.81 -2.78 -18.98
CA GLY A 367 -11.92 -1.89 -20.15
C GLY A 367 -10.87 -2.19 -21.23
N LEU A 368 -9.61 -2.39 -20.84
CA LEU A 368 -8.54 -2.84 -21.73
C LEU A 368 -8.81 -4.22 -22.37
N ALA A 369 -9.60 -5.07 -21.70
CA ALA A 369 -10.07 -6.35 -22.22
C ALA A 369 -11.36 -6.24 -23.06
N GLY A 370 -11.88 -5.03 -23.30
CA GLY A 370 -13.06 -4.78 -24.11
C GLY A 370 -14.40 -4.91 -23.37
N TRP A 371 -14.40 -4.97 -22.04
CA TRP A 371 -15.64 -4.94 -21.28
C TRP A 371 -16.26 -3.54 -21.31
N GLU A 372 -17.58 -3.53 -21.41
CA GLU A 372 -18.37 -2.30 -21.29
C GLU A 372 -18.35 -1.79 -19.84
N GLU A 373 -18.05 -0.50 -19.66
CA GLU A 373 -17.96 0.14 -18.33
C GLU A 373 -19.20 -0.12 -17.47
N ALA A 374 -20.40 0.02 -18.05
CA ALA A 374 -21.67 -0.17 -17.33
C ALA A 374 -21.79 -1.59 -16.74
N LYS A 375 -21.37 -2.62 -17.49
CA LYS A 375 -21.40 -4.01 -17.03
C LYS A 375 -20.37 -4.28 -15.94
N THR A 376 -19.19 -3.69 -16.07
CA THR A 376 -18.14 -3.78 -15.05
C THR A 376 -18.62 -3.15 -13.74
N ARG A 377 -19.24 -1.96 -13.80
CA ARG A 377 -19.83 -1.30 -12.61
C ARG A 377 -20.96 -2.11 -11.99
N GLU A 378 -21.84 -2.70 -12.80
CA GLU A 378 -22.92 -3.58 -12.30
C GLU A 378 -22.36 -4.82 -11.59
N LEU A 379 -21.33 -5.46 -12.15
CA LEU A 379 -20.65 -6.59 -11.51
C LEU A 379 -20.02 -6.17 -10.17
N LEU A 380 -19.29 -5.05 -10.15
CA LEU A 380 -18.66 -4.53 -8.94
C LEU A 380 -19.69 -4.18 -7.87
N GLU A 381 -20.83 -3.59 -8.22
CA GLU A 381 -21.91 -3.32 -7.27
C GLU A 381 -22.43 -4.61 -6.62
N ARG A 382 -22.68 -5.66 -7.42
CA ARG A 382 -23.09 -6.97 -6.89
C ARG A 382 -22.00 -7.59 -6.00
N VAL A 383 -20.72 -7.49 -6.39
CA VAL A 383 -19.59 -7.96 -5.57
C VAL A 383 -19.58 -7.23 -4.23
N MET A 384 -19.71 -5.91 -4.21
CA MET A 384 -19.74 -5.13 -2.98
C MET A 384 -20.94 -5.52 -2.10
N GLN A 385 -22.12 -5.76 -2.67
CA GLN A 385 -23.31 -6.21 -1.94
C GLN A 385 -23.13 -7.60 -1.30
N GLU A 386 -22.52 -8.56 -2.01
CA GLU A 386 -22.27 -9.91 -1.49
C GLU A 386 -21.14 -9.95 -0.45
N THR A 387 -20.16 -9.06 -0.61
CA THR A 387 -18.96 -8.99 0.21
C THR A 387 -19.24 -8.27 1.51
N PHE A 388 -19.96 -7.15 1.42
CA PHE A 388 -20.28 -6.24 2.51
C PHE A 388 -21.77 -6.25 2.77
N ILE A 389 -22.31 -7.44 3.06
CA ILE A 389 -23.66 -7.55 3.62
C ILE A 389 -23.68 -6.69 4.87
N SER A 390 -24.36 -5.55 4.75
CA SER A 390 -24.60 -4.56 5.79
C SER A 390 -24.71 -5.23 7.14
N ALA A 391 -23.89 -4.78 8.10
CA ALA A 391 -24.12 -4.99 9.52
C ALA A 391 -25.64 -4.93 9.75
N ARG A 392 -26.26 -6.06 10.11
CA ARG A 392 -27.71 -6.13 10.38
C ARG A 392 -28.08 -4.86 11.13
N LYS A 393 -28.93 -4.00 10.54
CA LYS A 393 -29.55 -2.90 11.30
C LYS A 393 -30.08 -3.52 12.60
N PRO A 394 -29.62 -3.06 13.78
CA PRO A 394 -30.13 -3.60 15.03
C PRO A 394 -31.65 -3.43 14.99
N GLY A 395 -32.35 -4.55 15.19
CA GLY A 395 -33.73 -4.73 14.74
C GLY A 395 -34.63 -3.53 15.01
N GLY A 396 -35.08 -2.89 13.93
CA GLY A 396 -36.24 -2.01 13.98
C GLY A 396 -37.45 -2.84 14.37
N LYS A 397 -37.79 -2.85 15.67
CA LYS A 397 -39.10 -3.30 16.11
C LYS A 397 -40.13 -2.40 15.45
N SER A 398 -40.89 -2.94 14.51
CA SER A 398 -42.11 -2.32 14.03
C SER A 398 -43.04 -2.17 15.25
N ILE A 399 -43.15 -0.95 15.77
CA ILE A 399 -44.19 -0.60 16.73
C ILE A 399 -45.49 -0.59 15.93
N LYS A 400 -46.26 -1.68 16.03
CA LYS A 400 -47.65 -1.67 15.58
C LYS A 400 -48.40 -0.67 16.44
N ALA A 401 -48.76 0.47 15.85
CA ALA A 401 -49.68 1.43 16.45
C ALA A 401 -51.00 0.69 16.73
N ARG A 402 -51.36 0.63 18.02
CA ARG A 402 -52.62 0.04 18.48
C ARG A 402 -53.70 1.09 18.22
N SER A 403 -54.58 0.82 17.26
CA SER A 403 -55.77 1.62 16.99
C SER A 403 -56.62 1.71 18.26
N VAL A 404 -56.83 2.91 18.76
CA VAL A 404 -57.81 3.19 19.81
C VAL A 404 -59.17 3.27 19.12
N GLU A 405 -59.98 2.22 19.27
CA GLU A 405 -61.41 2.28 18.98
C GLU A 405 -62.06 3.29 19.94
N LYS A 406 -62.64 4.35 19.38
CA LYS A 406 -63.65 5.16 20.07
C LYS A 406 -64.92 4.32 20.18
N THR A 407 -65.41 4.13 21.40
CA THR A 407 -66.80 3.73 21.62
C THR A 407 -67.47 4.81 22.45
N GLN A 408 -68.44 5.46 21.78
CA GLN A 408 -69.60 6.26 22.20
C GLN A 408 -69.58 7.06 23.50
#